data_AF-A0A9K3KSP0-F1
#
_entry.id   AF-A0A9K3KSP0-F1
#
_cell.length_a   1.000
_cell.length_b   1.000
_cell.length_c   1.000
_cell.angle_alpha   90.00
_cell.angle_beta   90.00
_cell.angle_gamma   90.00
#
_symmetry.space_group_name_H-M   'P 1'
#
loop_
_entity.id
_entity.type
_entity.pdbx_description
1 polymer ?
#
loop_
_entity_poly.entity_id
_entity_poly.type
_entity_poly.pdbx_seq_one_letter_code
_entity_poly.pdbx_strand_id
1 'polypeptide(L)'
;MAIFLRNYSMTKATERRPNRRCSSTPGIAQQAMLMLFFFLSLVSSTMLFFISDLSIYRGSDNATSNTAHVQSENVTMIPTMDPTRQPTLSPTSPQSIPSTSENLHIEMPPQPKFGRFLNDSSWPYLSQDIWYELVDNNQTFATNTDGMAEWLLPWLDKAPWPVTILEINHNDHHFPTDVMNDSVANQIFDHPKLKWFYVVNPLWTHHPKLRPLPLGLKWLHKHRHPFSEYKHDHVQELSLWVGTTADHVKQNFLSQHRNRSSVWVRPSSNRVHALYNKSMNAALSLPRYQLCSVLKETAPLHTTCHNEMMNSSEYWKELQTHLFVASPAGRGLDTHATWEILLSGGVPIVPHSPLDPLFDNLPVWLVHDWAKEVNTSSIIQKAKEFIDRVDDFQFDKVFAKGWIEEIREVAKNYR
;
A
#
# COMPACT_ATOMS: atom_id res chain seq x y z
N MET A 1 -22.27 55.10 -12.15
CA MET A 1 -23.53 55.83 -12.40
C MET A 1 -24.21 55.10 -13.55
N ALA A 2 -25.01 54.08 -13.23
CA ALA A 2 -26.48 54.13 -13.22
C ALA A 2 -27.02 53.85 -14.65
N ILE A 3 -27.58 52.64 -14.91
CA ILE A 3 -29.03 52.30 -14.77
C ILE A 3 -29.78 52.87 -16.00
N PHE A 4 -30.53 52.15 -16.85
CA PHE A 4 -31.62 51.17 -16.65
C PHE A 4 -32.23 50.87 -18.05
N LEU A 5 -32.76 49.71 -18.48
CA LEU A 5 -34.10 49.11 -18.24
C LEU A 5 -34.25 47.87 -19.18
N ARG A 6 -34.63 46.68 -18.69
CA ARG A 6 -35.98 46.02 -18.75
C ARG A 6 -36.51 45.74 -20.18
N ASN A 7 -37.19 44.65 -20.53
CA ASN A 7 -37.73 43.45 -19.86
C ASN A 7 -38.38 42.55 -20.95
N TYR A 8 -38.85 41.37 -20.51
CA TYR A 8 -39.85 40.45 -21.11
C TYR A 8 -39.35 39.38 -22.09
N SER A 9 -39.88 38.15 -22.15
CA SER A 9 -40.59 37.23 -21.23
C SER A 9 -41.05 36.04 -22.09
N MET A 10 -40.92 34.83 -21.56
CA MET A 10 -41.80 33.67 -21.72
C MET A 10 -41.95 32.90 -23.06
N THR A 11 -41.77 31.58 -22.91
CA THR A 11 -42.69 30.45 -23.22
C THR A 11 -42.50 29.54 -24.44
N LYS A 12 -42.58 28.23 -24.09
CA LYS A 12 -43.08 27.02 -24.81
C LYS A 12 -42.15 26.42 -25.87
N ALA A 13 -41.65 25.19 -25.72
CA ALA A 13 -42.29 23.85 -25.64
C ALA A 13 -42.76 23.32 -27.01
N THR A 14 -42.56 22.00 -27.22
CA THR A 14 -43.03 21.11 -28.32
C THR A 14 -42.26 21.24 -29.66
N GLU A 15 -41.98 20.21 -30.47
CA GLU A 15 -42.29 18.78 -30.48
C GLU A 15 -41.44 18.06 -31.55
N ARG A 16 -41.29 16.74 -31.37
CA ARG A 16 -41.02 15.60 -32.29
C ARG A 16 -40.80 15.81 -33.81
N ARG A 17 -39.66 15.22 -34.30
CA ARG A 17 -39.36 14.26 -35.43
C ARG A 17 -40.28 14.23 -36.70
N PRO A 18 -39.92 13.68 -37.90
CA PRO A 18 -38.70 12.94 -38.36
C PRO A 18 -38.20 13.20 -39.83
N ASN A 19 -37.10 12.50 -40.20
CA ASN A 19 -36.73 11.89 -41.51
C ASN A 19 -36.74 12.69 -42.84
N ARG A 20 -35.55 12.75 -43.48
CA ARG A 20 -35.38 12.44 -44.91
C ARG A 20 -34.07 11.68 -45.16
N ARG A 21 -34.15 10.68 -46.05
CA ARG A 21 -33.08 9.80 -46.54
C ARG A 21 -32.35 10.40 -47.77
N CYS A 22 -31.17 9.79 -48.02
CA CYS A 22 -30.48 9.53 -49.29
C CYS A 22 -29.36 10.50 -49.75
N SER A 23 -28.12 10.01 -49.66
CA SER A 23 -27.18 9.76 -50.79
C SER A 23 -25.78 9.40 -50.24
N SER A 24 -25.36 8.12 -50.32
CA SER A 24 -24.44 7.51 -51.31
C SER A 24 -22.93 7.80 -51.11
N THR A 25 -22.19 6.80 -50.59
CA THR A 25 -20.87 6.28 -51.07
C THR A 25 -20.32 5.23 -50.08
N PRO A 26 -20.04 3.98 -50.48
CA PRO A 26 -19.26 3.03 -49.67
C PRO A 26 -17.89 2.77 -50.29
N GLY A 27 -16.83 3.01 -49.53
CA GLY A 27 -15.45 2.80 -49.98
C GLY A 27 -14.49 2.44 -48.86
N ILE A 28 -14.87 1.53 -47.93
CA ILE A 28 -13.93 0.93 -46.95
C ILE A 28 -14.23 -0.57 -46.69
N ALA A 29 -15.37 -1.12 -47.15
CA ALA A 29 -15.75 -2.51 -46.87
C ALA A 29 -15.03 -3.58 -47.73
N GLN A 30 -14.19 -3.20 -48.69
CA GLN A 30 -13.48 -4.16 -49.57
C GLN A 30 -12.03 -4.45 -49.14
N GLN A 31 -11.47 -3.73 -48.17
CA GLN A 31 -10.12 -4.02 -47.62
C GLN A 31 -10.16 -4.87 -46.35
N ALA A 32 -11.29 -4.92 -45.63
CA ALA A 32 -11.43 -5.73 -44.41
C ALA A 32 -11.70 -7.23 -44.68
N MET A 33 -12.15 -7.59 -45.89
CA MET A 33 -12.50 -8.98 -46.24
C MET A 33 -11.33 -9.78 -46.83
N LEU A 34 -10.24 -9.12 -47.25
CA LEU A 34 -9.03 -9.75 -47.80
C LEU A 34 -7.95 -10.07 -46.75
N MET A 35 -7.94 -9.40 -45.59
CA MET A 35 -7.03 -9.75 -44.48
C MET A 35 -7.55 -10.90 -43.61
N LEU A 36 -8.86 -11.16 -43.60
CA LEU A 36 -9.45 -12.27 -42.83
C LEU A 36 -9.20 -13.65 -43.47
N PHE A 37 -8.93 -13.70 -44.78
CA PHE A 37 -8.60 -14.95 -45.48
C PHE A 37 -7.11 -15.34 -45.37
N PHE A 38 -6.20 -14.42 -45.03
CA PHE A 38 -4.78 -14.73 -44.83
C PHE A 38 -4.46 -15.24 -43.41
N PHE A 39 -5.28 -14.92 -42.41
CA PHE A 39 -5.07 -15.38 -41.03
C PHE A 39 -5.64 -16.77 -40.73
N LEU A 40 -6.59 -17.28 -41.54
CA LEU A 40 -7.19 -18.60 -41.37
C LEU A 40 -6.45 -19.74 -42.09
N SER A 41 -5.45 -19.45 -42.94
CA SER A 41 -4.62 -20.49 -43.56
C SER A 41 -3.30 -20.77 -42.83
N LEU A 42 -2.93 -19.96 -41.83
CA LEU A 42 -1.68 -20.16 -41.07
C LEU A 42 -1.85 -20.93 -39.76
N VAL A 43 -3.10 -21.15 -39.31
CA VAL A 43 -3.41 -21.90 -38.06
C VAL A 43 -3.69 -23.40 -38.33
N SER A 44 -3.65 -23.84 -39.59
CA SER A 44 -3.93 -25.24 -39.98
C SER A 44 -2.66 -26.12 -40.12
N SER A 45 -1.45 -25.56 -40.06
CA SER A 45 -0.21 -26.34 -40.32
C SER A 45 0.70 -26.56 -39.10
N THR A 46 0.34 -26.09 -37.92
CA THR A 46 1.08 -26.36 -36.66
C THR A 46 0.33 -27.26 -35.67
N MET A 47 -0.87 -27.75 -36.03
CA MET A 47 -1.66 -28.66 -35.18
C MET A 47 -1.66 -30.12 -35.65
N LEU A 48 -0.65 -30.52 -36.42
CA LEU A 48 -0.51 -31.89 -36.96
C LEU A 48 0.91 -32.47 -36.83
N PHE A 49 1.76 -31.88 -35.99
CA PHE A 49 3.02 -32.46 -35.56
C PHE A 49 3.00 -32.68 -34.05
N PHE A 50 2.96 -33.96 -33.67
CA PHE A 50 3.28 -34.51 -32.35
C PHE A 50 2.23 -34.36 -31.23
N ILE A 51 0.99 -34.70 -31.58
CA ILE A 51 0.25 -35.69 -30.78
C ILE A 51 0.82 -37.05 -31.16
N SER A 52 1.89 -37.45 -30.49
CA SER A 52 2.44 -38.82 -30.51
C SER A 52 3.47 -38.97 -29.39
N ASP A 53 3.03 -38.85 -28.14
CA ASP A 53 3.76 -39.38 -26.98
C ASP A 53 2.92 -39.49 -25.70
N LEU A 54 1.63 -39.79 -25.85
CA LEU A 54 0.71 -39.93 -24.72
C LEU A 54 -0.30 -41.05 -24.97
N SER A 55 0.20 -42.29 -25.15
CA SER A 55 -0.62 -43.49 -25.02
C SER A 55 0.19 -44.79 -25.03
N ILE A 56 1.12 -45.00 -24.10
CA ILE A 56 1.51 -46.35 -23.67
C ILE A 56 1.81 -46.35 -22.17
N TYR A 57 0.81 -46.71 -21.36
CA TYR A 57 0.84 -47.74 -20.30
C TYR A 57 -0.25 -47.46 -19.25
N ARG A 58 -1.35 -48.23 -19.34
CA ARG A 58 -2.20 -48.60 -18.21
C ARG A 58 -1.81 -50.04 -17.84
N GLY A 59 -1.58 -50.33 -16.56
CA GLY A 59 -1.60 -51.72 -16.06
C GLY A 59 -0.84 -52.02 -14.77
N SER A 60 -1.61 -52.14 -13.69
CA SER A 60 -1.48 -53.03 -12.50
C SER A 60 -0.30 -52.93 -11.51
N ASP A 61 -0.66 -52.63 -10.26
CA ASP A 61 -0.44 -53.42 -9.03
C ASP A 61 0.79 -54.34 -8.94
N ASN A 62 1.69 -54.05 -7.99
CA ASN A 62 1.82 -54.83 -6.74
C ASN A 62 3.03 -54.41 -5.90
N ALA A 63 2.87 -54.61 -4.59
CA ALA A 63 3.86 -54.47 -3.54
C ALA A 63 5.16 -55.26 -3.80
N THR A 64 6.28 -54.75 -3.30
CA THR A 64 7.11 -55.46 -2.29
C THR A 64 8.31 -54.62 -1.85
N SER A 65 8.59 -54.73 -0.56
CA SER A 65 9.82 -54.37 0.12
C SER A 65 11.09 -54.84 -0.61
N ASN A 66 12.17 -54.05 -0.55
CA ASN A 66 13.41 -54.56 0.02
C ASN A 66 14.41 -53.45 0.36
N THR A 67 14.89 -53.59 1.58
CA THR A 67 16.04 -53.01 2.25
C THR A 67 17.35 -53.19 1.49
N ALA A 68 18.22 -52.17 1.52
CA ALA A 68 19.66 -52.34 1.36
C ALA A 68 20.39 -51.48 2.41
N HIS A 69 21.04 -52.17 3.34
CA HIS A 69 22.00 -51.65 4.31
C HIS A 69 23.37 -51.43 3.64
N VAL A 70 24.01 -50.28 3.87
CA VAL A 70 25.47 -50.18 4.04
C VAL A 70 25.79 -49.15 5.15
N GLN A 71 26.69 -49.57 6.03
CA GLN A 71 27.25 -48.98 7.25
C GLN A 71 27.96 -47.63 7.02
N SER A 72 27.66 -46.57 7.76
CA SER A 72 28.27 -46.10 9.03
C SER A 72 29.69 -45.52 8.93
N GLU A 73 29.80 -44.20 9.12
CA GLU A 73 30.90 -43.56 9.85
C GLU A 73 30.42 -42.25 10.52
N ASN A 74 30.78 -42.11 11.80
CA ASN A 74 30.56 -41.05 12.79
C ASN A 74 31.21 -39.71 12.37
N VAL A 75 30.93 -38.48 12.81
CA VAL A 75 30.22 -37.78 13.91
C VAL A 75 30.33 -36.28 13.52
N THR A 76 29.35 -35.38 13.73
CA THR A 76 29.23 -34.54 14.93
C THR A 76 27.90 -33.77 14.88
N MET A 77 27.12 -33.87 15.97
CA MET A 77 25.75 -33.37 16.10
C MET A 77 25.71 -31.86 16.41
N ILE A 78 24.83 -31.14 15.71
CA ILE A 78 24.32 -29.81 16.08
C ILE A 78 22.93 -30.05 16.71
N PRO A 79 22.56 -29.42 17.84
CA PRO A 79 21.30 -29.72 18.50
C PRO A 79 20.10 -29.28 17.66
N THR A 80 19.25 -30.24 17.30
CA THR A 80 17.91 -30.02 16.74
C THR A 80 16.98 -29.48 17.83
N MET A 81 16.41 -28.30 17.62
CA MET A 81 15.31 -27.80 18.43
C MET A 81 14.01 -28.54 18.07
N ASP A 82 13.38 -29.07 19.11
CA ASP A 82 12.09 -29.76 19.13
C ASP A 82 10.94 -28.84 18.63
N PRO A 83 10.17 -29.23 17.59
CA PRO A 83 9.06 -28.45 17.06
C PRO A 83 7.73 -28.74 17.77
N THR A 84 7.73 -29.15 19.04
CA THR A 84 6.49 -29.38 19.81
C THR A 84 6.45 -28.57 21.13
N ARG A 85 6.27 -27.25 21.00
CA ARG A 85 5.78 -26.40 22.11
C ARG A 85 4.87 -25.29 21.58
N GLN A 86 3.61 -25.63 21.32
CA GLN A 86 2.52 -24.66 21.30
C GLN A 86 2.10 -24.37 22.75
N PRO A 87 2.02 -23.11 23.21
CA PRO A 87 1.30 -22.79 24.44
C PRO A 87 -0.21 -22.83 24.14
N THR A 88 -0.88 -23.85 24.67
CA THR A 88 -2.34 -23.93 24.74
C THR A 88 -2.86 -22.90 25.75
N LEU A 89 -3.38 -21.78 25.28
CA LEU A 89 -4.21 -20.88 26.10
C LEU A 89 -5.66 -21.37 26.04
N SER A 90 -6.07 -22.10 27.08
CA SER A 90 -7.48 -22.35 27.38
C SER A 90 -7.94 -21.35 28.45
N PRO A 91 -9.17 -20.81 28.36
CA PRO A 91 -9.63 -19.78 29.30
C PRO A 91 -9.94 -20.44 30.65
N THR A 92 -9.19 -20.06 31.68
CA THR A 92 -9.51 -20.38 33.07
C THR A 92 -10.49 -19.33 33.59
N SER A 93 -11.70 -19.77 33.93
CA SER A 93 -12.70 -18.95 34.63
C SER A 93 -12.15 -18.50 36.00
N PRO A 94 -12.19 -17.21 36.36
CA PRO A 94 -11.78 -16.78 37.70
C PRO A 94 -12.88 -17.05 38.72
N GLN A 95 -12.52 -17.67 39.84
CA GLN A 95 -13.35 -17.69 41.04
C GLN A 95 -13.48 -16.26 41.60
N SER A 96 -14.70 -15.91 41.99
CA SER A 96 -15.14 -14.57 42.38
C SER A 96 -14.59 -14.12 43.73
N ILE A 97 -13.86 -12.99 43.73
CA ILE A 97 -13.65 -12.14 44.91
C ILE A 97 -14.69 -11.01 44.83
N PRO A 98 -15.45 -10.70 45.89
CA PRO A 98 -16.39 -9.59 45.84
C PRO A 98 -15.63 -8.26 45.97
N SER A 99 -15.39 -7.58 44.86
CA SER A 99 -14.87 -6.20 44.85
C SER A 99 -15.99 -5.22 44.55
N THR A 100 -16.32 -4.39 45.54
CA THR A 100 -17.18 -3.20 45.43
C THR A 100 -16.46 -2.08 44.68
N SER A 101 -16.22 -2.27 43.38
CA SER A 101 -16.07 -1.18 42.41
C SER A 101 -17.17 -1.39 41.39
N GLU A 102 -18.07 -0.44 41.23
CA GLU A 102 -18.89 -0.39 40.01
C GLU A 102 -17.92 -0.55 38.84
N ASN A 103 -18.07 -1.63 38.08
CA ASN A 103 -17.17 -1.91 36.98
C ASN A 103 -17.37 -0.81 35.93
N LEU A 104 -16.54 0.22 35.98
CA LEU A 104 -16.44 1.25 34.96
C LEU A 104 -16.03 0.53 33.67
N HIS A 105 -17.01 0.20 32.85
CA HIS A 105 -16.83 -0.38 31.53
C HIS A 105 -17.19 0.67 30.49
N ILE A 106 -16.30 0.84 29.51
CA ILE A 106 -16.61 1.60 28.30
C ILE A 106 -17.26 0.66 27.28
N GLU A 107 -18.31 1.12 26.63
CA GLU A 107 -18.93 0.39 25.51
C GLU A 107 -17.92 0.27 24.36
N MET A 108 -17.90 -0.86 23.64
CA MET A 108 -17.02 -0.99 22.48
C MET A 108 -17.49 -0.03 21.36
N PRO A 109 -16.58 0.73 20.72
CA PRO A 109 -16.96 1.52 19.56
C PRO A 109 -17.32 0.59 18.39
N PRO A 110 -17.96 1.10 17.32
CA PRO A 110 -18.21 0.33 16.10
C PRO A 110 -16.95 -0.40 15.63
N GLN A 111 -17.06 -1.73 15.53
CA GLN A 111 -15.93 -2.59 15.23
C GLN A 111 -15.78 -2.83 13.73
N PRO A 112 -14.54 -2.87 13.22
CA PRO A 112 -14.28 -3.20 11.83
C PRO A 112 -14.66 -4.66 11.54
N LYS A 113 -15.09 -4.92 10.31
CA LYS A 113 -15.33 -6.27 9.84
C LYS A 113 -13.99 -6.95 9.57
N PHE A 114 -13.71 -8.06 10.27
CA PHE A 114 -12.51 -8.86 10.04
C PHE A 114 -12.70 -9.92 8.96
N GLY A 115 -11.58 -10.24 8.30
CA GLY A 115 -11.45 -11.41 7.45
C GLY A 115 -11.14 -12.69 8.24
N ARG A 116 -10.73 -13.73 7.52
CA ARG A 116 -10.54 -15.08 8.07
C ARG A 116 -9.12 -15.39 8.54
N PHE A 117 -8.15 -14.52 8.27
CA PHE A 117 -6.72 -14.77 8.49
C PHE A 117 -6.22 -14.04 9.75
N LEU A 118 -6.93 -14.20 10.87
CA LEU A 118 -6.63 -13.52 12.13
C LEU A 118 -5.25 -13.89 12.73
N ASN A 119 -4.78 -15.10 12.42
CA ASN A 119 -3.50 -15.62 12.92
C ASN A 119 -2.35 -15.44 11.92
N ASP A 120 -2.62 -14.88 10.72
CA ASP A 120 -1.59 -14.62 9.73
C ASP A 120 -0.87 -13.31 10.03
N SER A 121 0.44 -13.43 10.21
CA SER A 121 1.31 -12.31 10.53
C SER A 121 2.07 -11.80 9.31
N SER A 122 2.24 -10.48 9.25
CA SER A 122 3.14 -9.80 8.31
C SER A 122 4.52 -9.50 8.89
N TRP A 123 4.79 -9.88 10.14
CA TRP A 123 6.10 -9.63 10.76
C TRP A 123 7.26 -10.13 9.88
N PRO A 124 8.34 -9.35 9.72
CA PRO A 124 8.61 -8.07 10.40
C PRO A 124 8.08 -6.81 9.69
N TYR A 125 7.37 -6.98 8.58
CA TYR A 125 7.03 -5.89 7.66
C TYR A 125 5.85 -5.05 8.14
N LEU A 126 5.88 -3.77 7.80
CA LEU A 126 4.74 -2.90 7.95
C LEU A 126 3.60 -3.36 7.04
N SER A 127 2.40 -3.42 7.60
CA SER A 127 1.15 -3.60 6.86
C SER A 127 0.03 -3.12 7.76
N GLN A 128 -1.14 -2.80 7.21
CA GLN A 128 -2.24 -2.29 8.01
C GLN A 128 -2.69 -3.22 9.15
N ASP A 129 -2.64 -4.54 8.96
CA ASP A 129 -3.01 -5.52 10.01
C ASP A 129 -2.11 -5.43 11.26
N ILE A 130 -0.86 -4.98 11.11
CA ILE A 130 0.11 -4.95 12.21
C ILE A 130 -0.29 -3.99 13.33
N TRP A 131 -1.07 -2.97 12.99
CA TRP A 131 -1.50 -1.95 13.93
C TRP A 131 -2.48 -2.49 14.97
N TYR A 132 -3.17 -3.61 14.68
CA TYR A 132 -4.03 -4.27 15.66
C TYR A 132 -3.28 -4.79 16.90
N GLU A 133 -1.95 -4.92 16.86
CA GLU A 133 -1.14 -5.24 18.05
C GLU A 133 -1.11 -4.14 19.12
N LEU A 134 -1.58 -2.95 18.77
CA LEU A 134 -1.71 -1.83 19.70
C LEU A 134 -3.06 -1.84 20.42
N VAL A 135 -4.03 -2.64 19.96
CA VAL A 135 -5.40 -2.69 20.47
C VAL A 135 -5.46 -3.55 21.73
N ASP A 136 -5.93 -2.97 22.83
CA ASP A 136 -6.12 -3.67 24.11
C ASP A 136 -7.58 -3.67 24.59
N ASN A 137 -8.48 -3.03 23.83
CA ASN A 137 -9.91 -2.87 24.14
C ASN A 137 -10.16 -2.26 25.53
N ASN A 138 -9.24 -1.42 26.00
CA ASN A 138 -9.31 -0.76 27.30
C ASN A 138 -8.85 0.70 27.22
N GLN A 139 -7.64 0.93 26.71
CA GLN A 139 -7.10 2.26 26.43
C GLN A 139 -6.99 2.53 24.92
N THR A 140 -6.76 1.50 24.11
CA THR A 140 -6.61 1.63 22.66
C THR A 140 -7.67 0.78 21.96
N PHE A 141 -8.46 1.45 21.12
CA PHE A 141 -9.58 0.83 20.39
C PHE A 141 -9.38 0.99 18.89
N ALA A 142 -9.55 -0.09 18.15
CA ALA A 142 -9.68 -0.03 16.69
C ALA A 142 -11.14 0.22 16.28
N THR A 143 -11.32 0.99 15.20
CA THR A 143 -12.64 1.31 14.67
C THR A 143 -12.60 1.52 13.14
N ASN A 144 -13.78 1.60 12.52
CA ASN A 144 -13.94 2.01 11.13
C ASN A 144 -14.33 3.50 11.02
N THR A 145 -14.24 4.05 9.82
CA THR A 145 -14.57 5.46 9.53
C THR A 145 -16.05 5.73 9.27
N ASP A 146 -16.82 4.69 8.95
CA ASP A 146 -18.21 4.84 8.52
C ASP A 146 -19.06 5.48 9.63
N GLY A 147 -19.60 6.67 9.35
CA GLY A 147 -20.42 7.42 10.31
C GLY A 147 -19.65 7.91 11.55
N MET A 148 -18.30 7.93 11.53
CA MET A 148 -17.48 8.30 12.69
C MET A 148 -17.85 9.67 13.29
N ALA A 149 -18.17 10.63 12.43
CA ALA A 149 -18.62 11.96 12.84
C ALA A 149 -19.87 11.93 13.73
N GLU A 150 -20.73 10.93 13.58
CA GLU A 150 -22.02 10.82 14.28
C GLU A 150 -21.92 10.10 15.62
N TRP A 151 -21.01 9.13 15.74
CA TRP A 151 -20.93 8.28 16.94
C TRP A 151 -19.73 8.58 17.85
N LEU A 152 -18.61 9.08 17.33
CA LEU A 152 -17.36 9.16 18.10
C LEU A 152 -17.44 10.19 19.23
N LEU A 153 -18.01 11.37 18.98
CA LEU A 153 -18.21 12.39 20.03
C LEU A 153 -19.10 11.86 21.17
N PRO A 154 -20.34 11.38 20.92
CA PRO A 154 -21.17 10.80 21.99
C PRO A 154 -20.53 9.62 22.72
N TRP A 155 -19.68 8.85 22.04
CA TRP A 155 -18.97 7.74 22.65
C TRP A 155 -17.83 8.23 23.57
N LEU A 156 -17.06 9.23 23.13
CA LEU A 156 -16.03 9.86 23.94
C LEU A 156 -16.60 10.57 25.18
N ASP A 157 -17.79 11.17 25.09
CA ASP A 157 -18.48 11.79 26.24
C ASP A 157 -18.77 10.78 27.35
N LYS A 158 -19.03 9.52 26.98
CA LYS A 158 -19.29 8.41 27.92
C LYS A 158 -17.99 7.74 28.40
N ALA A 159 -16.85 8.05 27.81
CA ALA A 159 -15.59 7.41 28.14
C ALA A 159 -15.16 7.78 29.57
N PRO A 160 -15.00 6.82 30.49
CA PRO A 160 -14.62 7.10 31.87
C PRO A 160 -13.20 7.68 31.98
N TRP A 161 -12.30 7.38 31.05
CA TRP A 161 -10.91 7.85 31.00
C TRP A 161 -10.49 8.22 29.57
N PRO A 162 -9.35 8.92 29.38
CA PRO A 162 -8.80 9.19 28.06
C PRO A 162 -8.42 7.92 27.30
N VAL A 163 -8.73 7.87 26.01
CA VAL A 163 -8.53 6.72 25.12
C VAL A 163 -7.79 7.09 23.84
N THR A 164 -7.14 6.10 23.24
CA THR A 164 -6.52 6.14 21.93
C THR A 164 -7.44 5.48 20.91
N ILE A 165 -7.68 6.15 19.79
CA ILE A 165 -8.41 5.59 18.66
C ILE A 165 -7.41 5.24 17.56
N LEU A 166 -7.63 4.08 16.97
CA LEU A 166 -6.86 3.54 15.88
C LEU A 166 -7.78 3.28 14.69
N GLU A 167 -7.63 4.11 13.66
CA GLU A 167 -8.36 3.98 12.41
C GLU A 167 -7.52 3.16 11.44
N ILE A 168 -7.97 1.93 11.17
CA ILE A 168 -7.33 1.01 10.25
C ILE A 168 -8.37 0.48 9.28
N ASN A 169 -8.49 1.15 8.13
CA ASN A 169 -9.24 0.63 7.01
C ASN A 169 -8.30 0.30 5.84
N HIS A 170 -8.50 -0.87 5.22
CA HIS A 170 -7.77 -1.29 4.01
C HIS A 170 -8.29 -0.60 2.74
N ASN A 171 -8.83 0.62 2.87
CA ASN A 171 -9.12 1.45 1.72
C ASN A 171 -7.90 2.35 1.49
N ASP A 172 -7.41 2.37 0.25
CA ASP A 172 -6.25 3.20 -0.14
C ASP A 172 -6.60 4.71 -0.21
N HIS A 173 -7.67 5.13 0.47
CA HIS A 173 -8.19 6.49 0.44
C HIS A 173 -7.58 7.32 1.56
N HIS A 174 -7.68 8.64 1.44
CA HIS A 174 -7.28 9.54 2.49
C HIS A 174 -8.31 9.59 3.61
N PHE A 175 -7.85 9.86 4.83
CA PHE A 175 -8.73 10.14 5.96
C PHE A 175 -8.89 11.67 6.15
N PRO A 176 -10.12 12.15 6.42
CA PRO A 176 -11.39 11.42 6.34
C PRO A 176 -11.85 11.25 4.88
N THR A 177 -12.58 10.16 4.60
CA THR A 177 -13.14 9.90 3.28
C THR A 177 -14.46 10.64 3.01
N ASP A 178 -15.16 11.01 4.08
CA ASP A 178 -16.39 11.79 4.06
C ASP A 178 -16.11 13.24 4.46
N VAL A 179 -17.06 14.14 4.18
CA VAL A 179 -17.01 15.54 4.62
C VAL A 179 -17.25 15.60 6.14
N MET A 180 -16.31 15.09 6.92
CA MET A 180 -16.14 15.59 8.28
C MET A 180 -15.71 17.04 8.10
N ASN A 181 -16.63 17.98 8.31
CA ASN A 181 -16.25 19.38 8.26
C ASN A 181 -15.27 19.69 9.40
N ASP A 182 -14.46 20.72 9.21
CA ASP A 182 -13.41 21.10 10.16
C ASP A 182 -13.97 21.31 11.58
N SER A 183 -15.23 21.77 11.72
CA SER A 183 -15.85 21.97 13.03
C SER A 183 -16.03 20.66 13.80
N VAL A 184 -16.51 19.59 13.17
CA VAL A 184 -16.70 18.28 13.82
C VAL A 184 -15.36 17.63 14.10
N ALA A 185 -14.42 17.71 13.15
CA ALA A 185 -13.05 17.22 13.34
C ALA A 185 -12.39 17.87 14.56
N ASN A 186 -12.47 19.20 14.67
CA ASN A 186 -11.90 19.93 15.79
C ASN A 186 -12.57 19.54 17.11
N GLN A 187 -13.90 19.40 17.16
CA GLN A 187 -14.58 18.93 18.39
C GLN A 187 -14.07 17.55 18.84
N ILE A 188 -13.89 16.61 17.90
CA ILE A 188 -13.37 15.27 18.20
C ILE A 188 -11.93 15.37 18.72
N PHE A 189 -11.08 16.07 17.98
CA PHE A 189 -9.66 16.11 18.28
C PHE A 189 -9.32 16.93 19.53
N ASP A 190 -10.10 17.96 19.83
CA ASP A 190 -9.96 18.75 21.07
C ASP A 190 -10.56 18.03 22.28
N HIS A 191 -11.40 17.00 22.08
CA HIS A 191 -12.09 16.31 23.17
C HIS A 191 -11.10 15.79 24.25
N PRO A 192 -11.29 16.11 25.54
CA PRO A 192 -10.32 15.79 26.60
C PRO A 192 -10.15 14.28 26.83
N LYS A 193 -11.14 13.47 26.46
CA LYS A 193 -11.05 12.00 26.52
C LYS A 193 -10.43 11.38 25.28
N LEU A 194 -10.17 12.13 24.21
CA LEU A 194 -9.33 11.63 23.13
C LEU A 194 -7.87 11.95 23.48
N LYS A 195 -7.05 10.92 23.61
CA LYS A 195 -5.61 11.03 23.87
C LYS A 195 -4.83 11.10 22.57
N TRP A 196 -5.00 10.08 21.71
CA TRP A 196 -4.37 9.99 20.40
C TRP A 196 -5.37 9.46 19.38
N PHE A 197 -5.21 9.88 18.14
CA PHE A 197 -5.93 9.35 16.99
C PHE A 197 -4.91 8.94 15.94
N TYR A 198 -4.66 7.64 15.83
CA TYR A 198 -3.75 7.07 14.86
C TYR A 198 -4.51 6.67 13.59
N VAL A 199 -3.99 7.04 12.43
CA VAL A 199 -4.69 6.81 11.17
C VAL A 199 -3.73 6.71 10.00
N VAL A 200 -4.03 5.85 9.04
CA VAL A 200 -3.29 5.76 7.79
C VAL A 200 -3.79 6.83 6.81
N ASN A 201 -2.90 7.43 6.03
CA ASN A 201 -3.26 8.35 4.95
C ASN A 201 -4.09 9.62 5.35
N PRO A 202 -3.86 10.29 6.49
CA PRO A 202 -4.61 11.51 6.81
C PRO A 202 -4.28 12.69 5.87
N LEU A 203 -5.30 13.45 5.46
CA LEU A 203 -5.10 14.75 4.78
C LEU A 203 -4.66 15.84 5.77
N TRP A 204 -5.09 15.74 7.02
CA TRP A 204 -4.76 16.69 8.06
C TRP A 204 -3.72 16.08 9.00
N THR A 205 -2.63 16.77 9.24
CA THR A 205 -1.65 16.35 10.27
C THR A 205 -1.32 17.45 11.27
N HIS A 206 -2.01 18.59 11.18
CA HIS A 206 -1.71 19.76 12.03
C HIS A 206 -2.24 19.64 13.45
N HIS A 207 -3.23 18.77 13.71
CA HIS A 207 -3.77 18.61 15.05
C HIS A 207 -2.80 17.75 15.91
N PRO A 208 -2.40 18.20 17.12
CA PRO A 208 -1.37 17.51 17.90
C PRO A 208 -1.74 16.07 18.28
N LYS A 209 -3.04 15.76 18.41
CA LYS A 209 -3.51 14.40 18.72
C LYS A 209 -3.66 13.48 17.51
N LEU A 210 -3.61 14.01 16.29
CA LEU A 210 -3.75 13.23 15.06
C LEU A 210 -2.36 12.77 14.60
N ARG A 211 -2.17 11.46 14.49
CA ARG A 211 -0.88 10.83 14.21
C ARG A 211 -0.98 9.95 12.97
N PRO A 212 -0.23 10.24 11.90
CA PRO A 212 -0.21 9.37 10.74
C PRO A 212 0.47 8.04 11.10
N LEU A 213 -0.04 6.95 10.53
CA LEU A 213 0.60 5.64 10.53
C LEU A 213 1.09 5.29 9.13
N PRO A 214 2.25 4.62 9.00
CA PRO A 214 2.67 3.99 7.76
C PRO A 214 1.59 3.09 7.15
N LEU A 215 1.37 3.23 5.85
CA LEU A 215 0.50 2.32 5.11
C LEU A 215 1.09 0.91 5.01
N GLY A 216 2.42 0.81 4.82
CA GLY A 216 3.14 -0.45 4.70
C GLY A 216 2.82 -1.20 3.40
N LEU A 217 2.96 -2.52 3.42
CA LEU A 217 2.76 -3.42 2.28
C LEU A 217 1.29 -3.76 2.03
N LYS A 218 1.00 -4.12 0.77
CA LYS A 218 -0.27 -4.74 0.36
C LYS A 218 -0.04 -6.17 -0.06
N TRP A 219 -0.79 -7.10 0.51
CA TRP A 219 -0.66 -8.51 0.18
C TRP A 219 -1.56 -8.89 -1.02
N LEU A 220 -2.81 -8.41 -1.04
CA LEU A 220 -3.79 -8.73 -2.09
C LEU A 220 -4.74 -7.54 -2.38
N HIS A 221 -4.58 -6.89 -3.54
CA HIS A 221 -5.28 -5.65 -3.92
C HIS A 221 -6.83 -5.65 -3.87
N LYS A 222 -7.53 -6.80 -3.82
CA LYS A 222 -9.00 -6.87 -3.78
C LYS A 222 -9.59 -6.82 -2.37
N HIS A 223 -8.75 -6.94 -1.36
CA HIS A 223 -9.15 -7.13 0.02
C HIS A 223 -9.14 -5.80 0.77
N ARG A 224 -10.26 -5.44 1.39
CA ARG A 224 -10.49 -4.13 2.04
C ARG A 224 -10.82 -4.22 3.52
N HIS A 225 -10.68 -5.42 4.09
CA HIS A 225 -10.93 -5.67 5.50
C HIS A 225 -9.64 -6.11 6.18
N PRO A 226 -9.40 -5.71 7.44
CA PRO A 226 -8.32 -6.27 8.22
C PRO A 226 -8.40 -7.79 8.28
N PHE A 227 -7.24 -8.45 8.26
CA PHE A 227 -7.11 -9.91 8.32
C PHE A 227 -7.84 -10.65 7.19
N SER A 228 -8.10 -9.99 6.06
CA SER A 228 -8.73 -10.63 4.90
C SER A 228 -7.76 -11.12 3.85
N GLU A 229 -6.47 -10.81 4.01
CA GLU A 229 -5.39 -11.23 3.12
C GLU A 229 -4.62 -12.40 3.74
N TYR A 230 -4.40 -13.45 2.95
CA TYR A 230 -3.43 -14.50 3.27
C TYR A 230 -2.03 -13.91 3.12
N LYS A 231 -1.12 -14.19 4.06
CA LYS A 231 0.21 -13.57 4.08
C LYS A 231 1.37 -14.55 4.06
N HIS A 232 1.18 -15.76 4.57
CA HIS A 232 2.28 -16.66 4.90
C HIS A 232 3.26 -16.88 3.73
N ASP A 233 2.77 -17.30 2.56
CA ASP A 233 3.63 -17.54 1.39
C ASP A 233 4.16 -16.24 0.78
N HIS A 234 3.37 -15.16 0.82
CA HIS A 234 3.79 -13.86 0.30
C HIS A 234 4.91 -13.23 1.12
N VAL A 235 4.91 -13.40 2.45
CA VAL A 235 5.99 -12.96 3.34
C VAL A 235 7.28 -13.71 3.02
N GLN A 236 7.19 -15.03 2.80
CA GLN A 236 8.34 -15.84 2.41
C GLN A 236 8.89 -15.42 1.05
N GLU A 237 8.03 -15.29 0.04
CA GLU A 237 8.43 -14.84 -1.31
C GLU A 237 9.07 -13.46 -1.27
N LEU A 238 8.46 -12.50 -0.57
CA LEU A 238 8.96 -11.15 -0.44
C LEU A 238 10.35 -11.11 0.21
N SER A 239 10.61 -11.95 1.22
CA SER A 239 11.90 -12.00 1.93
C SER A 239 13.08 -12.38 1.05
N LEU A 240 12.83 -12.95 -0.14
CA LEU A 240 13.86 -13.24 -1.13
C LEU A 240 14.29 -12.00 -1.92
N TRP A 241 13.47 -10.95 -1.93
CA TRP A 241 13.66 -9.74 -2.75
C TRP A 241 14.04 -8.51 -1.94
N VAL A 242 13.68 -8.45 -0.65
CA VAL A 242 13.82 -7.24 0.16
C VAL A 242 14.57 -7.50 1.46
N GLY A 243 14.96 -6.41 2.13
CA GLY A 243 15.59 -6.48 3.44
C GLY A 243 14.64 -7.06 4.50
N THR A 244 15.16 -8.00 5.30
CA THR A 244 14.45 -8.61 6.44
C THR A 244 14.81 -7.97 7.78
N THR A 245 15.86 -7.15 7.79
CA THR A 245 16.36 -6.39 8.95
C THR A 245 16.84 -5.01 8.49
N ALA A 246 16.97 -4.07 9.42
CA ALA A 246 17.50 -2.73 9.14
C ALA A 246 18.89 -2.78 8.49
N ASP A 247 19.79 -3.65 8.98
CA ASP A 247 21.12 -3.83 8.41
C ASP A 247 21.08 -4.38 6.98
N HIS A 248 20.17 -5.31 6.69
CA HIS A 248 20.01 -5.85 5.34
C HIS A 248 19.48 -4.76 4.39
N VAL A 249 18.53 -3.91 4.82
CA VAL A 249 18.08 -2.76 4.02
C VAL A 249 19.23 -1.78 3.77
N LYS A 250 20.04 -1.46 4.79
CA LYS A 250 21.22 -0.60 4.66
C LYS A 250 22.25 -1.17 3.68
N GLN A 251 22.49 -2.49 3.72
CA GLN A 251 23.36 -3.18 2.76
C GLN A 251 22.82 -3.09 1.33
N ASN A 252 21.51 -3.31 1.14
CA ASN A 252 20.87 -3.20 -0.18
C ASN A 252 20.90 -1.77 -0.73
N PHE A 253 20.82 -0.77 0.15
CA PHE A 253 20.98 0.64 -0.19
C PHE A 253 22.41 0.98 -0.64
N LEU A 254 23.42 0.44 0.04
CA LEU A 254 24.82 0.65 -0.30
C LEU A 254 25.34 -0.22 -1.46
N SER A 255 24.55 -1.20 -1.91
CA SER A 255 24.92 -2.17 -2.94
C SER A 255 25.54 -1.53 -4.18
N GLN A 256 26.65 -2.12 -4.66
CA GLN A 256 27.33 -1.68 -5.89
C GLN A 256 26.58 -2.06 -7.16
N HIS A 257 25.64 -3.02 -7.07
CA HIS A 257 24.82 -3.45 -8.21
C HIS A 257 23.69 -2.46 -8.53
N ARG A 258 23.41 -1.52 -7.61
CA ARG A 258 22.40 -0.50 -7.76
C ARG A 258 22.94 0.67 -8.58
N ASN A 259 22.26 1.02 -9.65
CA ASN A 259 22.56 2.19 -10.45
C ASN A 259 22.16 3.46 -9.69
N ARG A 260 23.16 4.18 -9.18
CA ARG A 260 23.01 5.39 -8.37
C ARG A 260 22.61 6.62 -9.18
N SER A 261 22.71 6.53 -10.50
CA SER A 261 22.41 7.64 -11.41
C SER A 261 21.14 7.36 -12.18
N SER A 262 20.19 6.58 -11.66
CA SER A 262 18.97 6.28 -12.41
C SER A 262 17.72 6.41 -11.56
N VAL A 263 16.65 6.85 -12.23
CA VAL A 263 15.29 6.94 -11.74
C VAL A 263 14.44 5.95 -12.53
N TRP A 264 13.75 5.08 -11.83
CA TRP A 264 12.78 4.17 -12.43
C TRP A 264 11.36 4.65 -12.23
N VAL A 265 10.56 4.61 -13.30
CA VAL A 265 9.13 4.89 -13.27
C VAL A 265 8.37 3.62 -13.63
N ARG A 266 7.66 3.08 -12.63
CA ARG A 266 6.80 1.92 -12.82
C ARG A 266 5.73 2.20 -13.89
N PRO A 267 5.45 1.23 -14.79
CA PRO A 267 4.30 1.30 -15.67
C PRO A 267 3.01 1.49 -14.86
N SER A 268 2.24 2.53 -15.16
CA SER A 268 0.98 2.81 -14.47
C SER A 268 -0.18 2.76 -15.45
N SER A 269 -1.35 2.27 -14.98
CA SER A 269 -2.55 2.28 -15.81
C SER A 269 -2.97 3.72 -16.14
N ASN A 270 -3.56 3.94 -17.31
CA ASN A 270 -4.13 5.23 -17.73
C ASN A 270 -5.37 5.69 -16.90
N ARG A 271 -5.62 5.07 -15.74
CA ARG A 271 -6.71 5.46 -14.85
C ARG A 271 -6.32 6.74 -14.15
N VAL A 272 -7.00 7.83 -14.52
CA VAL A 272 -6.98 9.06 -13.75
C VAL A 272 -7.72 8.78 -12.45
N HIS A 273 -6.99 8.70 -11.35
CA HIS A 273 -7.60 8.81 -10.04
C HIS A 273 -7.86 10.30 -9.79
N ALA A 274 -9.06 10.63 -9.30
CA ALA A 274 -9.31 11.94 -8.75
C ALA A 274 -8.38 12.09 -7.53
N LEU A 275 -7.22 12.71 -7.75
CA LEU A 275 -6.37 13.19 -6.68
C LEU A 275 -7.13 14.36 -6.07
N TYR A 276 -7.69 14.17 -4.88
CA TYR A 276 -8.32 15.25 -4.13
C TYR A 276 -7.30 16.33 -3.71
N ASN A 277 -6.01 16.03 -3.88
CA ASN A 277 -4.88 16.81 -3.38
C ASN A 277 -4.08 17.54 -4.49
N LYS A 278 -4.61 17.63 -5.72
CA LYS A 278 -3.91 18.28 -6.84
C LYS A 278 -3.55 19.73 -6.55
N SER A 279 -4.39 20.44 -5.78
CA SER A 279 -4.19 21.84 -5.46
C SER A 279 -2.98 22.12 -4.57
N MET A 280 -2.40 21.10 -3.93
CA MET A 280 -1.33 21.29 -2.95
C MET A 280 0.02 21.64 -3.60
N ASN A 281 0.39 20.93 -4.67
CA ASN A 281 1.61 21.21 -5.44
C ASN A 281 1.59 20.55 -6.83
N ALA A 282 2.55 20.92 -7.67
CA ALA A 282 2.65 20.44 -9.05
C ALA A 282 2.93 18.93 -9.13
N ALA A 283 3.69 18.37 -8.19
CA ALA A 283 4.00 16.95 -8.14
C ALA A 283 2.77 16.08 -7.87
N LEU A 284 1.86 16.54 -6.98
CA LEU A 284 0.56 15.92 -6.73
C LEU A 284 -0.47 16.17 -7.84
N SER A 285 -0.25 17.19 -8.69
CA SER A 285 -1.11 17.46 -9.84
C SER A 285 -0.85 16.55 -11.04
N LEU A 286 0.38 16.03 -11.18
CA LEU A 286 0.81 15.26 -12.34
C LEU A 286 0.18 13.86 -12.37
N PRO A 287 -0.60 13.50 -13.41
CA PRO A 287 -1.10 12.15 -13.58
C PRO A 287 0.05 11.13 -13.72
N ARG A 288 -0.05 10.00 -13.00
CA ARG A 288 1.00 8.96 -12.95
C ARG A 288 1.46 8.46 -14.34
N TYR A 289 0.55 8.34 -15.29
CA TYR A 289 0.88 7.88 -16.65
C TYR A 289 1.69 8.91 -17.47
N GLN A 290 1.71 10.19 -17.05
CA GLN A 290 2.53 11.25 -17.66
C GLN A 290 3.90 11.39 -17.01
N LEU A 291 4.14 10.76 -15.85
CA LEU A 291 5.38 10.95 -15.11
C LEU A 291 6.61 10.51 -15.91
N CYS A 292 6.52 9.36 -16.59
CA CYS A 292 7.61 8.88 -17.42
C CYS A 292 8.00 9.87 -18.53
N SER A 293 7.03 10.49 -19.22
CA SER A 293 7.35 11.45 -20.28
C SER A 293 8.03 12.70 -19.72
N VAL A 294 7.55 13.21 -18.58
CA VAL A 294 8.16 14.37 -17.90
C VAL A 294 9.61 14.08 -17.48
N LEU A 295 9.87 12.91 -16.90
CA LEU A 295 11.23 12.55 -16.49
C LEU A 295 12.15 12.24 -17.68
N LYS A 296 11.61 11.72 -18.79
CA LYS A 296 12.39 11.56 -20.03
C LYS A 296 12.79 12.89 -20.67
N GLU A 297 12.01 13.96 -20.50
CA GLU A 297 12.39 15.29 -20.99
C GLU A 297 13.50 15.93 -20.16
N THR A 298 13.46 15.73 -18.84
CA THR A 298 14.33 16.41 -17.87
C THR A 298 15.58 15.61 -17.50
N ALA A 299 15.53 14.29 -17.67
CA ALA A 299 16.59 13.34 -17.36
C ALA A 299 16.61 12.15 -18.34
N PRO A 300 16.78 12.36 -19.66
CA PRO A 300 16.61 11.32 -20.69
C PRO A 300 17.52 10.11 -20.52
N LEU A 301 18.78 10.32 -20.12
CA LEU A 301 19.77 9.26 -19.94
C LEU A 301 19.69 8.57 -18.57
N HIS A 302 18.92 9.13 -17.65
CA HIS A 302 18.82 8.66 -16.26
C HIS A 302 17.43 8.09 -15.95
N THR A 303 16.47 8.19 -16.87
CA THR A 303 15.09 7.74 -16.65
C THR A 303 14.83 6.42 -17.36
N THR A 304 14.49 5.38 -16.59
CA THR A 304 14.02 4.09 -17.10
C THR A 304 12.51 3.97 -16.94
N CYS A 305 11.82 3.59 -18.01
CA CYS A 305 10.41 3.23 -17.97
C CYS A 305 10.15 2.04 -18.89
N HIS A 306 9.17 1.22 -18.53
CA HIS A 306 8.67 0.13 -19.39
C HIS A 306 7.26 0.45 -19.89
N ASN A 307 6.93 -0.08 -21.06
CA ASN A 307 5.60 0.10 -21.67
C ASN A 307 4.65 -1.08 -21.38
N GLU A 308 5.21 -2.22 -20.95
CA GLU A 308 4.48 -3.46 -20.74
C GLU A 308 4.19 -3.69 -19.26
N MET A 309 3.13 -4.46 -18.98
CA MET A 309 2.89 -4.92 -17.62
C MET A 309 3.99 -5.87 -17.20
N MET A 310 4.52 -5.66 -16.01
CA MET A 310 5.58 -6.48 -15.45
C MET A 310 5.01 -7.54 -14.51
N ASN A 311 5.65 -8.71 -14.50
CA ASN A 311 5.40 -9.69 -13.45
C ASN A 311 6.10 -9.29 -12.14
N SER A 312 5.79 -9.99 -11.04
CA SER A 312 6.33 -9.66 -9.72
C SER A 312 7.85 -9.73 -9.66
N SER A 313 8.47 -10.72 -10.32
CA SER A 313 9.92 -10.91 -10.27
C SER A 313 10.67 -9.80 -11.02
N GLU A 314 10.15 -9.36 -12.17
CA GLU A 314 10.65 -8.20 -12.90
C GLU A 314 10.52 -6.92 -12.06
N TYR A 315 9.37 -6.74 -11.40
CA TYR A 315 9.12 -5.59 -10.52
C TYR A 315 10.19 -5.47 -9.42
N TRP A 316 10.42 -6.56 -8.68
CA TRP A 316 11.41 -6.57 -7.61
C TRP A 316 12.83 -6.36 -8.13
N LYS A 317 13.15 -6.91 -9.31
CA LYS A 317 14.46 -6.70 -9.94
C LYS A 317 14.70 -5.22 -10.29
N GLU A 318 13.70 -4.51 -10.82
CA GLU A 318 13.84 -3.07 -11.07
C GLU A 318 14.04 -2.28 -9.76
N LEU A 319 13.31 -2.63 -8.69
CA LEU A 319 13.50 -2.03 -7.36
C LEU A 319 14.90 -2.26 -6.79
N GLN A 320 15.55 -3.38 -7.09
CA GLN A 320 16.94 -3.65 -6.70
C GLN A 320 17.97 -2.97 -7.62
N THR A 321 17.59 -2.66 -8.85
CA THR A 321 18.49 -2.11 -9.88
C THR A 321 18.65 -0.60 -9.76
N HIS A 322 17.60 0.13 -9.42
CA HIS A 322 17.56 1.60 -9.49
C HIS A 322 17.65 2.24 -8.12
N LEU A 323 18.58 3.19 -7.89
CA LEU A 323 18.62 3.88 -6.61
C LEU A 323 17.36 4.71 -6.38
N PHE A 324 16.94 5.48 -7.37
CA PHE A 324 15.73 6.27 -7.26
C PHE A 324 14.56 5.57 -7.94
N VAL A 325 13.42 5.56 -7.28
CA VAL A 325 12.18 5.01 -7.85
C VAL A 325 11.05 6.00 -7.61
N ALA A 326 10.31 6.33 -8.66
CA ALA A 326 9.16 7.22 -8.54
C ALA A 326 8.02 6.54 -7.76
N SER A 327 7.59 7.17 -6.67
CA SER A 327 6.44 6.75 -5.85
C SER A 327 5.37 7.86 -5.82
N PRO A 328 4.73 8.17 -6.97
CA PRO A 328 3.70 9.20 -7.02
C PRO A 328 2.43 8.76 -6.27
N ALA A 329 1.78 9.72 -5.63
CA ALA A 329 0.53 9.52 -4.88
C ALA A 329 -0.56 8.82 -5.72
N GLY A 330 -1.39 8.04 -5.03
CA GLY A 330 -2.44 7.20 -5.60
C GLY A 330 -3.84 7.74 -5.32
N ARG A 331 -4.65 6.96 -4.60
CA ARG A 331 -5.92 7.46 -4.05
C ARG A 331 -5.69 8.20 -2.72
N GLY A 332 -4.70 7.76 -1.95
CA GLY A 332 -4.11 8.42 -0.79
C GLY A 332 -2.75 9.02 -1.10
N LEU A 333 -2.18 9.71 -0.11
CA LEU A 333 -0.88 10.38 -0.18
C LEU A 333 0.29 9.40 0.01
N ASP A 334 0.18 8.49 0.98
CA ASP A 334 1.06 7.35 1.18
C ASP A 334 0.65 6.18 0.27
N THR A 335 1.65 5.43 -0.19
CA THR A 335 1.47 4.33 -1.13
C THR A 335 2.30 3.12 -0.73
N HIS A 336 1.79 1.94 -1.03
CA HIS A 336 2.52 0.69 -0.79
C HIS A 336 3.88 0.66 -1.48
N ALA A 337 3.98 1.27 -2.67
CA ALA A 337 5.23 1.34 -3.42
C ALA A 337 6.35 2.05 -2.64
N THR A 338 6.03 3.10 -1.86
CA THR A 338 7.02 3.79 -1.03
C THR A 338 7.73 2.81 -0.08
N TRP A 339 6.96 1.97 0.61
CA TRP A 339 7.48 1.01 1.57
C TRP A 339 8.18 -0.17 0.90
N GLU A 340 7.70 -0.62 -0.27
CA GLU A 340 8.38 -1.63 -1.09
C GLU A 340 9.77 -1.16 -1.54
N ILE A 341 9.87 0.09 -2.03
CA ILE A 341 11.14 0.71 -2.45
C ILE A 341 12.10 0.80 -1.27
N LEU A 342 11.64 1.29 -0.12
CA LEU A 342 12.46 1.39 1.10
C LEU A 342 12.97 0.03 1.56
N LEU A 343 12.12 -1.01 1.59
CA LEU A 343 12.51 -2.37 1.96
C LEU A 343 13.53 -2.96 0.97
N SER A 344 13.45 -2.63 -0.31
CA SER A 344 14.45 -3.02 -1.31
C SER A 344 15.77 -2.25 -1.17
N GLY A 345 15.87 -1.23 -0.30
CA GLY A 345 17.04 -0.36 -0.18
C GLY A 345 17.12 0.73 -1.26
N GLY A 346 16.00 1.05 -1.91
CA GLY A 346 15.91 2.20 -2.83
C GLY A 346 15.52 3.50 -2.10
N VAL A 347 15.57 4.60 -2.84
CA VAL A 347 15.10 5.93 -2.44
C VAL A 347 13.81 6.22 -3.20
N PRO A 348 12.63 6.17 -2.55
CA PRO A 348 11.41 6.61 -3.20
C PRO A 348 11.45 8.13 -3.40
N ILE A 349 11.10 8.57 -4.60
CA ILE A 349 10.79 9.98 -4.88
C ILE A 349 9.29 10.16 -4.65
N VAL A 350 8.92 11.01 -3.70
CA VAL A 350 7.53 11.15 -3.22
C VAL A 350 7.11 12.63 -3.30
N PRO A 351 5.88 12.95 -3.74
CA PRO A 351 5.40 14.32 -3.66
C PRO A 351 5.30 14.82 -2.21
N HIS A 352 5.77 16.04 -1.94
CA HIS A 352 5.60 16.70 -0.65
C HIS A 352 4.13 16.73 -0.21
N SER A 353 3.87 16.45 1.06
CA SER A 353 2.52 16.38 1.62
C SER A 353 2.50 16.51 3.16
N PRO A 354 1.32 16.57 3.80
CA PRO A 354 1.22 16.55 5.26
C PRO A 354 1.79 15.27 5.91
N LEU A 355 2.07 14.22 5.11
CA LEU A 355 2.68 12.97 5.55
C LEU A 355 4.20 12.97 5.57
N ASP A 356 4.87 14.05 5.17
CA ASP A 356 6.34 14.15 5.20
C ASP A 356 6.97 13.66 6.52
N PRO A 357 6.40 13.93 7.72
CA PRO A 357 6.94 13.42 8.99
C PRO A 357 7.00 11.89 9.11
N LEU A 358 6.22 11.13 8.32
CA LEU A 358 6.33 9.66 8.27
C LEU A 358 7.70 9.21 7.74
N PHE A 359 8.36 10.09 6.98
CA PHE A 359 9.62 9.81 6.30
C PHE A 359 10.83 10.45 7.00
N ASP A 360 10.64 11.02 8.19
CA ASP A 360 11.73 11.62 8.96
C ASP A 360 12.83 10.59 9.21
N ASN A 361 14.07 10.97 8.85
CA ASN A 361 15.26 10.11 8.89
C ASN A 361 15.14 8.81 8.09
N LEU A 362 14.27 8.74 7.09
CA LEU A 362 14.28 7.69 6.07
C LEU A 362 14.88 8.21 4.75
N PRO A 363 15.44 7.34 3.90
CA PRO A 363 16.01 7.75 2.63
C PRO A 363 14.90 8.03 1.59
N VAL A 364 14.18 9.15 1.74
CA VAL A 364 13.08 9.56 0.86
C VAL A 364 13.38 10.92 0.21
N TRP A 365 13.19 11.03 -1.10
CA TRP A 365 13.33 12.29 -1.83
C TRP A 365 11.97 12.94 -2.03
N LEU A 366 11.66 13.93 -1.20
CA LEU A 366 10.43 14.72 -1.31
C LEU A 366 10.54 15.81 -2.40
N VAL A 367 9.49 15.98 -3.21
CA VAL A 367 9.45 16.95 -4.34
C VAL A 367 8.13 17.71 -4.42
N HIS A 368 8.17 18.99 -4.76
CA HIS A 368 7.00 19.81 -5.07
C HIS A 368 6.65 19.83 -6.57
N ASP A 369 7.62 19.57 -7.45
CA ASP A 369 7.49 19.58 -8.91
C ASP A 369 8.47 18.59 -9.57
N TRP A 370 7.94 17.51 -10.15
CA TRP A 370 8.74 16.48 -10.83
C TRP A 370 9.67 17.03 -11.91
N ALA A 371 9.18 17.96 -12.74
CA ALA A 371 9.94 18.44 -13.89
C ALA A 371 11.09 19.37 -13.48
N LYS A 372 10.89 20.17 -12.42
CA LYS A 372 11.90 21.13 -11.96
C LYS A 372 12.95 20.46 -11.08
N GLU A 373 12.52 19.53 -10.22
CA GLU A 373 13.36 18.99 -9.17
C GLU A 373 14.02 17.67 -9.53
N VAL A 374 13.43 16.86 -10.43
CA VAL A 374 13.99 15.56 -10.85
C VAL A 374 14.55 15.68 -12.26
N ASN A 375 15.81 16.09 -12.33
CA ASN A 375 16.58 16.25 -13.57
C ASN A 375 17.98 15.62 -13.44
N THR A 376 18.70 15.50 -14.56
CA THR A 376 20.06 14.90 -14.62
C THR A 376 21.00 15.37 -13.49
N SER A 377 21.08 16.68 -13.25
CA SER A 377 22.01 17.23 -12.26
C SER A 377 21.60 16.88 -10.83
N SER A 378 20.31 17.04 -10.52
CA SER A 378 19.75 16.75 -9.20
C SER A 378 19.85 15.27 -8.83
N ILE A 379 19.68 14.35 -9.80
CA ILE A 379 19.80 12.89 -9.57
C ILE A 379 21.20 12.55 -9.08
N ILE A 380 22.23 13.05 -9.76
CA ILE A 380 23.64 12.81 -9.39
C ILE A 380 23.95 13.44 -8.04
N GLN A 381 23.50 14.67 -7.81
CA GLN A 381 23.72 15.39 -6.54
C GLN A 381 23.04 14.67 -5.37
N LYS A 382 21.77 14.28 -5.53
CA LYS A 382 21.02 13.54 -4.52
C LYS A 382 21.63 12.18 -4.26
N ALA A 383 22.10 11.47 -5.28
CA ALA A 383 22.77 10.18 -5.08
C ALA A 383 23.95 10.32 -4.12
N LYS A 384 24.77 11.36 -4.31
CA LYS A 384 25.87 11.68 -3.39
C LYS A 384 25.36 12.03 -1.99
N GLU A 385 24.40 12.96 -1.89
CA GLU A 385 23.82 13.40 -0.61
C GLU A 385 23.27 12.22 0.21
N PHE A 386 22.48 11.34 -0.40
CA PHE A 386 21.88 10.18 0.25
C PHE A 386 22.95 9.16 0.70
N ILE A 387 24.00 8.94 -0.10
CA ILE A 387 25.09 8.04 0.29
C ILE A 387 25.90 8.63 1.45
N ASP A 388 26.20 9.93 1.43
CA ASP A 388 26.95 10.62 2.49
C ASP A 388 26.17 10.63 3.82
N ARG A 389 24.83 10.61 3.77
CA ARG A 389 23.92 10.58 4.94
C ARG A 389 23.49 9.19 5.39
N VAL A 390 24.12 8.12 4.88
CA VAL A 390 23.65 6.74 5.14
C VAL A 390 23.59 6.39 6.64
N ASP A 391 24.46 6.98 7.44
CA ASP A 391 24.52 6.74 8.89
C ASP A 391 23.49 7.56 9.69
N ASP A 392 22.86 8.56 9.07
CA ASP A 392 21.77 9.34 9.67
C ASP A 392 20.41 8.63 9.54
N PHE A 393 20.28 7.65 8.64
CA PHE A 393 19.02 6.99 8.36
C PHE A 393 18.64 5.93 9.40
N GLN A 394 17.37 5.97 9.81
CA GLN A 394 16.74 5.03 10.74
C GLN A 394 16.04 3.90 9.98
N PHE A 395 16.81 2.98 9.41
CA PHE A 395 16.28 1.87 8.59
C PHE A 395 15.34 0.92 9.36
N ASP A 396 15.38 0.92 10.70
CA ASP A 396 14.45 0.18 11.54
C ASP A 396 13.00 0.69 11.42
N LYS A 397 12.80 1.96 11.08
CA LYS A 397 11.48 2.56 10.81
C LYS A 397 10.84 2.07 9.51
N VAL A 398 11.52 1.26 8.71
CA VAL A 398 10.90 0.57 7.57
C VAL A 398 10.13 -0.70 8.03
N PHE A 399 10.34 -1.13 9.28
CA PHE A 399 9.75 -2.34 9.87
C PHE A 399 8.73 -2.03 10.97
N ALA A 400 7.85 -2.99 11.25
CA ALA A 400 6.80 -2.84 12.25
C ALA A 400 7.33 -2.58 13.66
N LYS A 401 8.48 -3.18 14.00
CA LYS A 401 9.07 -3.11 15.34
C LYS A 401 9.29 -1.66 15.80
N GLY A 402 9.98 -0.87 14.99
CA GLY A 402 10.35 0.51 15.36
C GLY A 402 9.12 1.36 15.68
N TRP A 403 8.08 1.26 14.83
CA TRP A 403 6.84 2.00 15.04
C TRP A 403 6.03 1.54 16.24
N ILE A 404 5.88 0.23 16.45
CA ILE A 404 5.14 -0.30 17.59
C ILE A 404 5.81 0.09 18.91
N GLU A 405 7.13 0.01 18.97
CA GLU A 405 7.90 0.42 20.16
C GLU A 405 7.78 1.93 20.39
N GLU A 406 7.91 2.75 19.36
CA GLU A 406 7.73 4.21 19.44
C GLU A 406 6.34 4.59 19.98
N ILE A 407 5.27 4.00 19.42
CA ILE A 407 3.89 4.28 19.84
C ILE A 407 3.64 3.84 21.28
N ARG A 408 4.13 2.64 21.66
CA ARG A 408 4.00 2.14 23.04
C ARG A 408 4.76 3.04 24.02
N GLU A 409 5.90 3.58 23.63
CA GLU A 409 6.70 4.47 24.48
C GLU A 409 6.02 5.84 24.67
N VAL A 410 5.46 6.41 23.61
CA VAL A 410 4.61 7.61 23.69
C VAL A 410 3.39 7.38 24.59
N ALA A 411 2.80 6.17 24.55
CA ALA A 411 1.67 5.84 25.41
C ALA A 411 2.04 5.80 26.91
N LYS A 412 3.26 5.32 27.24
CA LYS A 412 3.79 5.25 28.62
C LYS A 412 4.16 6.62 29.18
N ASN A 413 4.90 7.44 28.43
CA ASN A 413 5.44 8.72 28.90
C ASN A 413 4.38 9.81 29.16
N TYR A 414 3.13 9.51 28.84
CA TYR A 414 1.97 10.36 29.11
C TYR A 414 1.17 9.92 30.35
N ARG A 415 1.53 8.79 30.98
CA ARG A 415 1.00 8.39 32.29
C ARG A 415 1.77 9.11 33.39
#